data_AF-A0A936G8Y8-F1
#
_entry.id   AF-A0A936G8Y8-F1
#
_cell.length_a   1.000
_cell.length_b   1.000
_cell.length_c   1.000
_cell.angle_alpha   90.00
_cell.angle_beta   90.00
_cell.angle_gamma   90.00
#
_symmetry.space_group_name_H-M   'P 1'
#
loop_
_entity.id
_entity.type
_entity.pdbx_description
1 polymer ?
#
loop_
_entity_poly.entity_id
_entity_poly.type
_entity_poly.pdbx_seq_one_letter_code
_entity_poly.pdbx_strand_id
1 'polypeptide(L)'
;MSETIEQPRRTGLLVWLILSQALAVASLLIWFVGAGMSMMSVGADGDLPAWVLAIWCYPIFPLGMSIASWIAYNRRKNRLAAILSGLSFAPIILFFLIINLG
;
A
#
# COMPACT_ATOMS: atom_id res chain seq x y z
N MET A 1 3.94 45.66 11.94
CA MET A 1 2.92 44.62 12.17
C MET A 1 3.41 43.38 11.46
N SER A 2 4.02 42.43 12.18
CA SER A 2 4.57 41.21 11.57
C SER A 2 3.44 40.21 11.38
N GLU A 3 3.09 39.90 10.14
CA GLU A 3 2.20 38.80 9.80
C GLU A 3 2.87 37.48 10.20
N THR A 4 2.44 36.90 11.30
CA THR A 4 2.79 35.51 11.64
C THR A 4 2.05 34.60 10.67
N ILE A 5 2.70 34.20 9.59
CA ILE A 5 2.20 33.13 8.71
C ILE A 5 2.19 31.86 9.54
N GLU A 6 1.01 31.40 9.99
CA GLU A 6 0.85 30.09 10.61
C GLU A 6 1.37 29.03 9.63
N GLN A 7 2.48 28.37 9.98
CA GLN A 7 2.91 27.23 9.20
C GLN A 7 1.84 26.14 9.27
N PRO A 8 1.40 25.58 8.13
CA PRO A 8 0.36 24.56 8.13
C PRO A 8 0.80 23.37 8.99
N ARG A 9 0.00 23.05 10.02
CA ARG A 9 0.26 21.92 10.93
C ARG A 9 0.32 20.62 10.13
N ARG A 10 1.52 20.05 10.04
CA ARG A 10 1.78 18.76 9.35
C ARG A 10 1.23 17.55 10.12
N THR A 11 0.71 17.75 11.32
CA THR A 11 0.13 16.71 12.18
C THR A 11 -0.97 15.92 11.47
N GLY A 12 -1.86 16.60 10.73
CA GLY A 12 -2.92 15.92 9.98
C GLY A 12 -2.37 14.97 8.90
N LEU A 13 -1.32 15.39 8.17
CA LEU A 13 -0.67 14.55 7.16
C LEU A 13 0.06 13.37 7.80
N LEU A 14 0.70 13.57 8.96
CA LEU A 14 1.38 12.50 9.68
C LEU A 14 0.38 11.46 10.20
N VAL A 15 -0.74 11.90 10.77
CA VAL A 15 -1.85 11.01 11.18
C VAL A 15 -2.38 10.25 9.98
N TRP A 16 -2.58 10.91 8.83
CA TRP A 16 -2.99 10.26 7.59
C TRP A 16 -1.99 9.20 7.11
N LEU A 17 -0.69 9.50 7.13
CA LEU A 17 0.35 8.53 6.76
C LEU A 17 0.30 7.30 7.66
N ILE A 18 0.24 7.48 8.97
CA ILE A 18 0.18 6.36 9.92
C ILE A 18 -1.08 5.52 9.70
N LEU A 19 -2.26 6.16 9.62
CA LEU A 19 -3.52 5.44 9.40
C LEU A 19 -3.53 4.69 8.07
N SER A 20 -3.05 5.32 6.99
CA SER A 20 -2.96 4.66 5.68
C SER A 20 -2.00 3.46 5.70
N GLN A 21 -0.87 3.56 6.40
CA GLN A 21 0.04 2.43 6.54
C GLN A 21 -0.54 1.31 7.40
N ALA A 22 -1.23 1.63 8.51
CA ALA A 22 -1.87 0.64 9.35
C ALA A 22 -2.95 -0.14 8.58
N LEU A 23 -3.78 0.56 7.81
CA LEU A 23 -4.79 -0.05 6.94
C LEU A 23 -4.15 -0.92 5.84
N ALA A 24 -3.05 -0.47 5.22
CA ALA A 24 -2.33 -1.23 4.22
C ALA A 24 -1.76 -2.54 4.81
N VAL A 25 -1.16 -2.48 6.01
CA VAL A 25 -0.66 -3.67 6.73
C VAL A 25 -1.80 -4.61 7.07
N ALA A 26 -2.91 -4.11 7.63
CA ALA A 26 -4.08 -4.94 7.93
C ALA A 26 -4.62 -5.64 6.67
N SER A 27 -4.64 -4.94 5.54
CA SER A 27 -5.05 -5.51 4.24
C SER A 27 -4.07 -6.59 3.76
N LEU A 28 -2.76 -6.36 3.92
CA LEU A 28 -1.73 -7.36 3.58
C LEU A 28 -1.84 -8.62 4.44
N LEU A 29 -2.19 -8.51 5.73
CA LEU A 29 -2.40 -9.67 6.59
C LEU A 29 -3.52 -10.57 6.07
N ILE A 30 -4.63 -9.99 5.61
CA ILE A 30 -5.73 -10.74 5.00
C ILE A 30 -5.27 -11.38 3.68
N TRP A 31 -4.53 -10.65 2.84
CA TRP A 31 -3.95 -11.17 1.60
C TRP A 31 -3.02 -12.38 1.85
N PHE A 32 -2.20 -12.33 2.91
CA PHE A 32 -1.27 -13.39 3.28
C PHE A 32 -1.98 -14.72 3.56
N VAL A 33 -3.21 -14.70 4.06
CA VAL A 33 -4.01 -15.93 4.24
C VAL A 33 -4.28 -16.57 2.88
N GLY A 34 -4.74 -15.79 1.89
CA GLY A 34 -4.97 -16.27 0.53
C GLY A 34 -3.68 -16.75 -0.17
N ALA A 35 -2.57 -16.04 0.05
CA ALA A 35 -1.26 -16.45 -0.44
C ALA A 35 -0.76 -17.75 0.21
N GLY A 36 -1.10 -17.99 1.48
CA GLY A 36 -0.82 -19.26 2.15
C GLY A 36 -1.64 -20.41 1.56
N MET A 37 -2.92 -20.15 1.26
CA MET A 37 -3.79 -21.14 0.61
C MET A 37 -3.32 -21.52 -0.80
N SER A 38 -2.71 -20.58 -1.55
CA SER A 38 -2.17 -20.91 -2.88
C SER A 38 -1.03 -21.92 -2.81
N MET A 39 -0.17 -21.87 -1.79
CA MET A 39 0.90 -22.85 -1.58
C MET A 39 0.35 -24.25 -1.26
N MET A 40 -0.82 -24.35 -0.61
CA MET A 40 -1.48 -25.64 -0.35
C MET A 40 -2.08 -26.27 -1.60
N SER A 41 -2.30 -25.48 -2.65
CA SER A 41 -2.83 -25.97 -3.94
C SER A 41 -1.75 -26.46 -4.91
N VAL A 42 -0.48 -26.18 -4.62
CA VAL A 42 0.66 -26.65 -5.42
C VAL A 42 0.92 -28.12 -5.06
N GLY A 43 0.93 -28.98 -6.07
CA GLY A 43 1.24 -30.40 -5.91
C GLY A 43 2.69 -30.64 -5.46
N ALA A 44 2.96 -31.83 -4.91
CA ALA A 44 4.27 -32.20 -4.36
C ALA A 44 5.40 -32.27 -5.42
N ASP A 45 5.04 -32.27 -6.70
CA ASP A 45 5.94 -32.56 -7.82
C ASP A 45 6.81 -31.38 -8.28
N GLY A 46 6.82 -30.28 -7.51
CA GLY A 46 7.99 -29.40 -7.42
C GLY A 46 8.03 -28.15 -8.29
N ASP A 47 7.14 -27.99 -9.28
CA ASP A 47 7.08 -26.76 -10.07
C ASP A 47 6.11 -25.74 -9.47
N LEU A 48 6.66 -24.59 -9.04
CA LEU A 48 5.88 -23.45 -8.58
C LEU A 48 5.26 -22.74 -9.79
N PRO A 49 3.92 -22.73 -9.91
CA PRO A 49 3.28 -22.03 -11.02
C PRO A 49 3.57 -20.53 -10.97
N ALA A 50 3.73 -19.90 -12.13
CA ALA A 50 3.96 -18.45 -12.23
C ALA A 50 2.87 -17.61 -11.53
N TRP A 51 1.63 -18.11 -11.49
CA TRP A 51 0.53 -17.42 -10.81
C TRP A 51 0.69 -17.41 -9.27
N VAL A 52 1.32 -18.42 -8.68
CA VAL A 52 1.63 -18.44 -7.24
C VAL A 52 2.68 -17.38 -6.94
N LEU A 53 3.74 -17.33 -7.75
CA LEU A 53 4.77 -16.28 -7.63
C LEU A 53 4.16 -14.89 -7.78
N ALA A 54 3.22 -14.69 -8.70
CA ALA A 54 2.51 -13.42 -8.86
C ALA A 54 1.74 -13.00 -7.60
N ILE A 55 1.06 -13.93 -6.93
CA ILE A 55 0.34 -13.68 -5.66
C ILE A 55 1.31 -13.24 -4.56
N TRP A 56 2.48 -13.87 -4.49
CA TRP A 56 3.51 -13.57 -3.50
C TRP A 56 4.28 -12.27 -3.80
N CYS A 57 4.35 -11.85 -5.05
CA CYS A 57 4.95 -10.56 -5.44
C CYS A 57 4.03 -9.36 -5.16
N TYR A 58 2.72 -9.57 -4.99
CA TYR A 58 1.74 -8.50 -4.78
C TYR A 58 2.11 -7.50 -3.67
N PRO A 59 2.60 -7.90 -2.48
CA PRO A 59 2.96 -6.98 -1.39
C PRO A 59 4.09 -6.01 -1.72
N ILE A 60 4.93 -6.31 -2.73
CA ILE A 60 6.10 -5.48 -3.07
C ILE A 60 5.68 -4.07 -3.47
N PHE A 61 4.60 -3.94 -4.24
CA PHE A 61 4.10 -2.64 -4.70
C PHE A 61 3.60 -1.73 -3.56
N PRO A 62 2.64 -2.14 -2.71
CA PRO A 62 2.17 -1.30 -1.60
C PRO A 62 3.27 -1.00 -0.58
N LEU A 63 4.20 -1.93 -0.34
CA LEU A 63 5.37 -1.67 0.52
C LEU A 63 6.31 -0.62 -0.09
N GLY A 64 6.58 -0.71 -1.39
CA GLY A 64 7.37 0.30 -2.10
C GLY A 64 6.73 1.69 -2.06
N MET A 65 5.41 1.77 -2.26
CA MET A 65 4.65 3.03 -2.19
C MET A 65 4.62 3.61 -0.77
N SER A 66 4.52 2.75 0.24
CA SER A 66 4.65 3.12 1.65
C SER A 66 5.99 3.81 1.92
N ILE A 67 7.10 3.16 1.56
CA ILE A 67 8.45 3.70 1.75
C ILE A 67 8.62 5.03 1.00
N ALA A 68 8.17 5.09 -0.26
CA ALA A 68 8.23 6.29 -1.07
C ALA A 68 7.43 7.46 -0.44
N SER A 69 6.28 7.18 0.18
CA SER A 69 5.46 8.18 0.86
C SER A 69 6.18 8.82 2.06
N TRP A 70 6.89 8.01 2.85
CA TRP A 70 7.70 8.48 3.99
C TRP A 70 8.91 9.29 3.53
N ILE A 71 9.58 8.85 2.46
CA ILE A 71 10.68 9.62 1.84
C ILE A 71 10.18 10.98 1.36
N ALA A 72 9.02 11.03 0.69
CA ALA A 72 8.42 12.27 0.23
C ALA A 72 8.01 13.18 1.40
N TYR A 73 7.50 12.61 2.49
CA TYR A 73 7.18 13.33 3.72
C TYR A 73 8.43 13.95 4.37
N ASN A 74 9.53 13.19 4.46
CA ASN A 74 10.80 13.72 4.97
C ASN A 74 11.37 14.83 4.09
N ARG A 75 11.18 14.74 2.77
CA ARG A 75 11.59 15.77 1.80
C ARG A 75 10.66 17.00 1.75
N ARG A 76 9.75 17.17 2.71
CA ARG A 76 8.75 18.26 2.77
C ARG A 76 7.79 18.30 1.57
N LYS A 77 7.76 17.26 0.72
CA LYS A 77 6.87 17.16 -0.45
C LYS A 77 5.50 16.60 -0.04
N ASN A 78 4.76 17.39 0.74
CA ASN A 78 3.50 16.96 1.38
C ASN A 78 2.45 16.40 0.39
N ARG A 79 2.31 17.03 -0.79
CA ARG A 79 1.38 16.57 -1.83
C ARG A 79 1.75 15.20 -2.40
N LEU A 80 3.05 14.96 -2.62
CA LEU A 80 3.54 13.67 -3.08
C LEU A 80 3.40 12.59 -2.01
N ALA A 81 3.66 12.93 -0.73
CA ALA A 81 3.48 11.99 0.37
C ALA A 81 2.02 11.50 0.47
N ALA A 82 1.05 12.41 0.36
CA ALA A 82 -0.37 12.06 0.37
C ALA A 82 -0.76 11.18 -0.83
N ILE A 83 -0.30 11.53 -2.04
CA ILE A 83 -0.59 10.75 -3.26
C ILE A 83 0.01 9.35 -3.17
N LEU A 84 1.28 9.22 -2.77
CA LEU A 84 1.96 7.92 -2.65
C LEU A 84 1.33 7.02 -1.59
N SER A 85 0.91 7.58 -0.45
CA SER A 85 0.22 6.80 0.57
C SER A 85 -1.17 6.37 0.12
N GLY A 86 -1.90 7.21 -0.61
CA GLY A 86 -3.18 6.83 -1.23
C GLY A 86 -3.02 5.77 -2.32
N LEU A 87 -1.97 5.88 -3.14
CA LEU A 87 -1.69 4.94 -4.23
C LEU A 87 -1.30 3.55 -3.72
N SER A 88 -0.88 3.43 -2.46
CA SER A 88 -0.65 2.13 -1.81
C SER A 88 -1.93 1.27 -1.77
N PHE A 89 -3.12 1.89 -1.88
CA PHE A 89 -4.41 1.20 -1.97
C PHE A 89 -4.91 0.97 -3.40
N ALA A 90 -4.21 1.51 -4.41
CA ALA A 90 -4.63 1.38 -5.81
C ALA A 90 -4.86 -0.07 -6.27
N PRO A 91 -4.06 -1.08 -5.84
CA PRO A 91 -4.31 -2.45 -6.26
C PRO A 91 -5.66 -3.00 -5.78
N ILE A 92 -6.09 -2.64 -4.56
CA ILE A 92 -7.39 -3.04 -4.01
C ILE A 92 -8.53 -2.37 -4.78
N ILE A 93 -8.40 -1.07 -5.05
CA ILE A 93 -9.39 -0.31 -5.82
C ILE A 93 -9.51 -0.89 -7.23
N LEU A 94 -8.39 -1.18 -7.89
CA LEU A 94 -8.37 -1.78 -9.22
C LEU A 94 -9.02 -3.17 -9.23
N PHE A 95 -8.74 -3.99 -8.22
CA PHE A 95 -9.37 -5.31 -8.06
C PHE A 95 -10.89 -5.22 -7.92
N PHE A 96 -11.38 -4.32 -7.05
CA PHE A 96 -12.82 -4.08 -6.89
C PHE A 96 -13.46 -3.57 -8.20
N LEU A 97 -12.79 -2.68 -8.93
CA LEU A 97 -13.30 -2.18 -10.21
C LEU A 97 -13.43 -3.30 -11.25
N ILE A 98 -12.42 -4.17 -11.38
CA ILE A 98 -12.47 -5.29 -12.33
C ILE A 98 -13.64 -6.25 -12.03
N ILE A 99 -13.91 -6.53 -10.75
CA ILE A 99 -15.00 -7.43 -10.36
C ILE A 99 -16.39 -6.83 -10.62
N ASN A 100 -16.55 -5.52 -10.44
CA ASN A 100 -17.88 -4.87 -10.53
C ASN A 100 -18.21 -4.33 -11.94
N LEU A 101 -17.20 -4.09 -12.78
CA LEU A 101 -17.37 -3.58 -14.15
C LEU A 101 -17.18 -4.67 -15.23
N GLY A 102 -16.65 -5.83 -14.85
CA GLY A 102 -16.39 -6.97 -15.73
C GLY A 102 -17.53 -7.97 -15.79
#